data_AF-K9Y435-F1
#
_entry.id   AF-K9Y435-F1
#
_cell.length_a   1.000
_cell.length_b   1.000
_cell.length_c   1.000
_cell.angle_alpha   90.00
_cell.angle_beta   90.00
_cell.angle_gamma   90.00
#
_symmetry.space_group_name_H-M   'P 1'
#
loop_
_entity.id
_entity.type
_entity.pdbx_description
1 polymer ?
#
loop_
_entity_poly.entity_id
_entity_poly.type
_entity_poly.pdbx_seq_one_letter_code
_entity_poly.pdbx_strand_id
1 'polypeptide(L)'
;MGGCCQKQVRQVVQSSKHSVVMPSRVSPPVCVQVNKDADEVKVKLVGDITCPYTQRVRIALLEKSVPAETSLVMPEDLMGGKGDNLAAESPDGKFPVFQHGPHKITGSVDSILTYIEENFENPLLPSGLEKDVAQWVSYIRDIFSNVIEDALHNGDPYAQDSLEARLNESLACLDDGLELHHKEGKHFLGSNFTLVDVYLIPFLSLMDLVTYIRGFEINSSFTRLSAYKSAMCTFKCYKPVQMGTDLTKTILVQSSIDKPSQPMVGLALLQHKSIIWHLKAFVKLVKEFDGINRSPSMDSMQRTVFVTRLKKLPKVYGRLVELLLEHAQMEERVIFPALETADQALTESALKDHARDLPVMNGIREDIKGIMSLRQGNFDHREALTALAGRVEAFEVHVKEHFQEEEKEQLPLLEAAGFGTSKQQPMVAQAFLVMEASHSRLLPYLLEGLKPHEVHQYLGIMKLSTADNAEKNSMLRRIAHVLNNEEFEYVRKVAIDRIPSLGGLPLTSVQGRPGMARG
;
A
#
# COMPACT_ATOMS: atom_id res chain seq x y z
N MET A 1 -8.82 22.57 3.73
CA MET A 1 -8.54 22.14 5.12
C MET A 1 -7.06 21.79 5.40
N GLY A 2 -6.11 22.00 4.47
CA GLY A 2 -4.67 21.71 4.70
C GLY A 2 -3.97 22.53 5.81
N GLY A 3 -4.54 23.66 6.23
CA GLY A 3 -3.96 24.51 7.28
C GLY A 3 -4.14 23.99 8.72
N CYS A 4 -5.06 23.04 8.98
CA CYS A 4 -5.28 22.51 10.33
C CYS A 4 -4.30 21.37 10.66
N CYS A 5 -4.03 20.46 9.71
CA CYS A 5 -2.98 19.45 9.84
C CYS A 5 -1.59 20.08 9.92
N GLN A 6 -1.27 21.09 9.09
CA GLN A 6 0.01 21.81 9.18
C GLN A 6 0.22 22.49 10.53
N LYS A 7 -0.83 22.96 11.21
CA LYS A 7 -0.74 23.53 12.55
C LYS A 7 -0.44 22.47 13.61
N GLN A 8 -1.08 21.30 13.53
CA GLN A 8 -0.89 20.20 14.48
C GLN A 8 0.50 19.56 14.33
N VAL A 9 0.98 19.41 13.09
CA VAL A 9 2.35 18.98 12.75
C VAL A 9 3.39 19.98 13.24
N ARG A 10 3.17 21.29 13.02
CA ARG A 10 4.04 22.35 13.56
C ARG A 10 4.04 22.39 15.09
N GLN A 11 2.95 21.99 15.74
CA GLN A 11 2.85 21.93 17.20
C GLN A 11 3.71 20.80 17.78
N VAL A 12 3.71 19.62 17.14
CA VAL A 12 4.61 18.50 17.50
C VAL A 12 6.07 18.90 17.28
N VAL A 13 6.40 19.55 16.16
CA VAL A 13 7.75 20.06 15.88
C VAL A 13 8.15 21.21 16.83
N GLN A 14 7.24 22.09 17.22
CA GLN A 14 7.53 23.13 18.23
C GLN A 14 7.74 22.53 19.62
N SER A 15 7.07 21.42 19.96
CA SER A 15 7.30 20.70 21.21
C SER A 15 8.63 19.92 21.24
N SER A 16 9.16 19.54 20.07
CA SER A 16 10.46 18.86 19.95
C SER A 16 11.64 19.81 19.69
N LYS A 17 11.38 21.05 19.25
CA LYS A 17 12.42 22.07 18.96
C LYS A 17 13.31 22.42 20.15
N HIS A 18 12.88 22.13 21.38
CA HIS A 18 13.69 22.27 22.60
C HIS A 18 13.37 21.17 23.63
N SER A 19 13.44 19.89 23.23
CA SER A 19 13.38 18.81 24.22
C SER A 19 14.78 18.47 24.70
N VAL A 20 15.21 19.08 25.82
CA VAL A 20 16.27 18.50 26.63
C VAL A 20 15.65 17.30 27.36
N VAL A 21 15.95 16.08 26.91
CA VAL A 21 15.51 14.87 27.61
C VAL A 21 16.43 14.69 28.83
N MET A 22 15.97 15.13 30.00
CA MET A 22 16.63 14.89 31.29
C MET A 22 15.91 13.76 32.04
N PRO A 23 16.61 12.77 32.62
CA PRO A 23 16.00 11.78 33.49
C PRO A 23 15.58 12.41 34.84
N SER A 24 14.40 12.05 35.34
CA SER A 24 13.90 12.49 36.65
C SER A 24 14.74 11.90 37.81
N ARG A 25 15.38 12.77 38.61
CA ARG A 25 16.11 12.42 39.85
C ARG A 25 15.17 12.33 41.05
N VAL A 26 15.41 11.36 41.95
CA VAL A 26 14.91 11.35 43.33
C VAL A 26 16.11 11.44 44.30
N SER A 27 16.05 12.47 45.17
CA SER A 27 16.75 12.76 46.46
C SER A 27 18.25 13.18 46.52
N PRO A 28 18.59 14.31 47.21
CA PRO A 28 19.95 14.68 47.64
C PRO A 28 20.11 14.70 49.20
N PRO A 29 21.30 15.02 49.77
CA PRO A 29 22.67 14.85 49.28
C PRO A 29 23.60 14.11 50.27
N VAL A 30 24.69 13.52 49.77
CA VAL A 30 25.97 13.47 50.49
C VAL A 30 26.97 14.26 49.66
N CYS A 31 27.53 15.31 50.27
CA CYS A 31 28.53 16.18 49.65
C CYS A 31 29.81 15.40 49.33
N VAL A 32 30.08 15.23 48.04
CA VAL A 32 31.44 15.11 47.53
C VAL A 32 31.62 16.27 46.56
N GLN A 33 32.59 17.14 46.85
CA GLN A 33 33.00 18.21 45.96
C GLN A 33 33.55 17.57 44.68
N VAL A 34 32.76 17.63 43.60
CA VAL A 34 33.25 17.36 42.25
C VAL A 34 33.65 18.70 41.65
N ASN A 35 34.91 18.78 41.25
CA ASN A 35 35.46 19.90 40.49
C ASN A 35 34.55 20.20 39.29
N LYS A 36 34.00 21.42 39.29
CA LYS A 36 33.55 22.09 38.07
C LYS A 36 34.80 22.45 37.29
N ASP A 37 35.02 21.79 36.16
CA ASP A 37 35.73 22.29 34.97
C ASP A 37 36.13 21.09 34.09
N ALA A 38 35.12 20.53 33.41
CA ALA A 38 35.31 19.87 32.13
C ALA A 38 34.19 20.40 31.24
N ASP A 39 34.54 21.15 30.19
CA ASP A 39 33.62 21.46 29.10
C ASP A 39 33.09 20.12 28.56
N GLU A 40 31.91 19.71 29.02
CA GLU A 40 31.25 18.50 28.54
C GLU A 40 30.84 18.79 27.09
N VAL A 41 31.68 18.36 26.16
CA VAL A 41 31.55 18.61 24.73
C VAL A 41 30.20 18.08 24.27
N LYS A 42 29.28 18.97 23.96
CA LYS A 42 27.90 18.60 23.61
C LYS A 42 27.83 17.85 22.28
N VAL A 43 27.09 16.75 22.26
CA VAL A 43 26.71 16.05 21.04
C VAL A 43 25.55 16.78 20.36
N LYS A 44 25.65 17.02 19.06
CA LYS A 44 24.59 17.59 18.23
C LYS A 44 24.25 16.62 17.10
N LEU A 45 22.96 16.48 16.82
CA LEU A 45 22.43 15.67 15.71
C LEU A 45 21.41 16.47 14.92
N VAL A 46 21.65 16.64 13.62
CA VAL A 46 20.69 17.25 12.69
C VAL A 46 20.25 16.20 11.68
N GLY A 47 18.95 16.08 11.41
CA GLY A 47 18.47 15.11 10.45
C GLY A 47 16.98 15.19 10.16
N ASP A 48 16.53 14.33 9.25
CA ASP A 48 15.11 14.18 8.94
C ASP A 48 14.40 13.36 10.03
N ILE A 49 13.29 13.88 10.53
CA ILE A 49 12.45 13.21 11.52
C ILE A 49 11.86 11.89 10.99
N THR A 50 11.63 11.76 9.68
CA THR A 50 11.08 10.54 9.07
C THR A 50 12.13 9.54 8.60
N CYS A 51 13.41 9.90 8.63
CA CYS A 51 14.46 9.07 8.06
C CYS A 51 14.84 7.92 9.01
N PRO A 52 14.69 6.65 8.60
CA PRO A 52 15.03 5.50 9.45
C PRO A 52 16.52 5.47 9.79
N TYR A 53 17.40 5.99 8.91
CA TYR A 53 18.83 6.11 9.19
C TYR A 53 19.14 7.13 10.29
N THR A 54 18.48 8.29 10.31
CA THR A 54 18.60 9.25 11.41
C THR A 54 18.08 8.63 12.71
N GLN A 55 17.03 7.82 12.63
CA GLN A 55 16.49 7.11 13.78
C GLN A 55 17.48 6.10 14.39
N ARG A 56 18.31 5.40 13.58
CA ARG A 56 19.39 4.52 14.09
C ARG A 56 20.31 5.27 15.05
N VAL A 57 20.81 6.44 14.65
CA VAL A 57 21.70 7.27 15.47
C VAL A 57 21.02 7.68 16.77
N ARG A 58 19.75 8.09 16.71
CA ARG A 58 18.99 8.49 17.90
C ARG A 58 18.79 7.34 18.88
N ILE A 59 18.48 6.13 18.39
CA ILE A 59 18.34 4.93 19.23
C ILE A 59 19.66 4.63 19.94
N ALA A 60 20.78 4.64 19.21
CA ALA A 60 22.09 4.36 19.78
C ALA A 60 22.47 5.37 20.89
N LEU A 61 22.28 6.67 20.64
CA LEU A 61 22.54 7.72 21.64
C LEU A 61 21.68 7.54 22.90
N LEU A 62 20.39 7.23 22.73
CA LEU A 62 19.49 7.01 23.87
C LEU A 62 19.82 5.74 24.66
N GLU A 63 20.17 4.64 23.98
CA GLU A 63 20.52 3.40 24.67
C GLU A 63 21.81 3.57 25.49
N LYS A 64 22.80 4.25 24.92
CA LYS A 64 24.08 4.58 25.60
C LYS A 64 23.95 5.70 26.62
N SER A 65 22.77 6.31 26.75
CA SER A 65 22.49 7.44 27.65
C SER A 65 23.34 8.68 27.37
N VAL A 66 23.69 8.94 26.10
CA VAL A 66 24.46 10.09 25.66
C VAL A 66 23.53 11.29 25.44
N PRO A 67 23.71 12.40 26.19
CA PRO A 67 22.91 13.61 25.99
C PRO A 67 23.22 14.24 24.63
N ALA A 68 22.21 14.37 23.77
CA ALA A 68 22.36 14.94 22.43
C ALA A 68 21.32 16.04 22.16
N GLU A 69 21.77 17.15 21.61
CA GLU A 69 20.91 18.21 21.07
C GLU A 69 20.45 17.80 19.67
N THR A 70 19.19 17.40 19.53
CA THR A 70 18.63 16.94 18.25
C THR A 70 17.83 18.05 17.55
N SER A 71 18.24 18.45 16.36
CA SER A 71 17.48 19.33 15.45
C SER A 71 16.87 18.50 14.32
N LEU A 72 15.62 18.05 14.50
CA LEU A 72 14.91 17.24 13.52
C LEU A 72 14.00 18.12 12.64
N VAL A 73 14.08 17.92 11.34
CA VAL A 73 13.33 18.70 10.33
C VAL A 73 12.48 17.79 9.45
N MET A 74 11.52 18.36 8.74
CA MET A 74 10.68 17.62 7.80
C MET A 74 11.40 17.44 6.44
N PRO A 75 11.09 16.39 5.65
CA PRO A 75 11.71 16.20 4.33
C PRO A 75 11.55 17.40 3.39
N GLU A 76 10.40 18.07 3.45
CA GLU A 76 10.10 19.27 2.66
C GLU A 76 10.98 20.49 3.04
N ASP A 77 11.43 20.57 4.29
CA ASP A 77 12.37 21.60 4.73
C ASP A 77 13.80 21.33 4.22
N LEU A 78 14.13 20.06 3.93
CA LEU A 78 15.40 19.65 3.33
C LEU A 78 15.45 19.88 1.81
N MET A 79 14.32 19.66 1.11
CA MET A 79 14.27 19.80 -0.35
C MET A 79 14.10 21.24 -0.86
N GLY A 80 13.66 22.18 -0.01
CA GLY A 80 13.26 23.53 -0.42
C GLY A 80 14.26 24.65 -0.18
N GLY A 81 15.45 24.38 0.41
CA GLY A 81 16.42 25.42 0.77
C GLY A 81 15.90 26.47 1.75
N LYS A 82 14.75 26.24 2.40
CA LYS A 82 14.06 27.20 3.28
C LYS A 82 14.59 27.25 4.71
N GLY A 83 15.63 26.48 5.01
CA GLY A 83 16.37 26.59 6.26
C GLY A 83 17.74 27.18 5.99
N ASP A 84 17.89 28.51 6.08
CA ASP A 84 19.19 29.18 5.91
C ASP A 84 20.29 28.63 6.84
N ASN A 85 19.91 28.00 7.96
CA ASN A 85 20.83 27.30 8.87
C ASN A 85 21.19 25.86 8.47
N LEU A 86 20.39 25.16 7.65
CA LEU A 86 20.62 23.75 7.31
C LEU A 86 21.72 23.57 6.25
N ALA A 87 21.83 24.51 5.31
CA ALA A 87 22.91 24.50 4.31
C ALA A 87 24.29 24.72 4.95
N ALA A 88 24.36 25.51 6.03
CA ALA A 88 25.58 25.66 6.82
C ALA A 88 25.93 24.37 7.59
N GLU A 89 24.93 23.62 8.04
CA GLU A 89 25.12 22.37 8.76
C GLU A 89 25.48 21.20 7.83
N SER A 90 24.91 21.12 6.63
CA SER A 90 25.21 20.11 5.64
C SER A 90 25.36 20.74 4.24
N PRO A 91 26.57 21.20 3.87
CA PRO A 91 26.80 21.83 2.58
C PRO A 91 26.58 20.89 1.39
N ASP A 92 26.74 19.58 1.59
CA ASP A 92 26.51 18.55 0.57
C ASP A 92 25.08 17.99 0.60
N GLY A 93 24.22 18.52 1.48
CA GLY A 93 22.81 18.12 1.62
C GLY A 93 22.61 16.72 2.20
N LYS A 94 23.66 16.08 2.72
CA LYS A 94 23.55 14.74 3.30
C LYS A 94 23.21 14.80 4.78
N PHE A 95 22.30 13.94 5.20
CA PHE A 95 21.86 13.81 6.58
C PHE A 95 21.85 12.33 6.98
N PRO A 96 21.96 12.00 8.28
CA PRO A 96 22.12 12.92 9.41
C PRO A 96 23.51 13.58 9.47
N VAL A 97 23.59 14.71 10.16
CA VAL A 97 24.82 15.39 10.56
C VAL A 97 25.01 15.16 12.04
N PHE A 98 26.12 14.53 12.41
CA PHE A 98 26.53 14.30 13.80
C PHE A 98 27.74 15.17 14.12
N GLN A 99 27.74 15.79 15.30
CA GLN A 99 28.88 16.56 15.78
C GLN A 99 29.13 16.29 17.26
N HIS A 100 30.39 16.04 17.60
CA HIS A 100 30.91 15.95 18.97
C HIS A 100 32.19 16.80 19.05
N GLY A 101 32.02 18.05 19.50
CA GLY A 101 33.09 19.04 19.54
C GLY A 101 33.62 19.37 18.14
N PRO A 102 34.93 19.20 17.87
CA PRO A 102 35.50 19.45 16.55
C PRO A 102 35.20 18.32 15.55
N HIS A 103 34.75 17.15 16.02
CA HIS A 103 34.48 16.00 15.14
C HIS A 103 33.08 16.13 14.55
N LYS A 104 33.00 16.26 13.22
CA LYS A 104 31.75 16.35 12.47
C LYS A 104 31.71 15.24 11.41
N ILE A 105 30.64 14.48 11.39
CA ILE A 105 30.40 13.39 10.44
C ILE A 105 29.05 13.66 9.75
N THR A 106 29.04 13.61 8.42
CA THR A 106 27.87 13.99 7.60
C THR A 106 27.49 12.83 6.68
N GLY A 107 26.22 12.42 6.69
CA GLY A 107 25.63 11.47 5.75
C GLY A 107 25.94 10.00 5.97
N SER A 108 27.07 9.65 6.61
CA SER A 108 27.44 8.25 6.86
C SER A 108 26.98 7.77 8.23
N VAL A 109 25.84 7.06 8.28
CA VAL A 109 25.31 6.53 9.55
C VAL A 109 26.22 5.45 10.14
N ASP A 110 26.81 4.57 9.34
CA ASP A 110 27.78 3.58 9.85
C ASP A 110 28.98 4.27 10.52
N SER A 111 29.55 5.31 9.90
CA SER A 111 30.66 6.06 10.50
C SER A 111 30.26 6.77 11.79
N ILE A 112 29.02 7.28 11.86
CA ILE A 112 28.48 7.90 13.09
C ILE A 112 28.33 6.86 14.19
N LEU A 113 27.77 5.69 13.89
CA LEU A 113 27.57 4.62 14.87
C LEU A 113 28.89 4.03 15.36
N THR A 114 29.87 3.86 14.46
CA THR A 114 31.24 3.47 14.84
C THR A 114 31.85 4.50 15.80
N TYR A 115 31.77 5.79 15.46
CA TYR A 115 32.26 6.85 16.34
C TYR A 115 31.59 6.81 17.72
N ILE A 116 30.26 6.66 17.75
CA ILE A 116 29.50 6.58 19.00
C ILE A 116 29.94 5.37 19.83
N GLU A 117 30.18 4.22 19.20
CA GLU A 117 30.59 3.01 19.90
C GLU A 117 32.00 3.13 20.50
N GLU A 118 32.92 3.76 19.78
CA GLU A 118 34.31 3.93 20.21
C GLU A 118 34.49 5.00 21.29
N ASN A 119 33.60 6.01 21.36
CA ASN A 119 33.81 7.21 22.17
C ASN A 119 32.87 7.34 23.38
N PHE A 120 31.86 6.48 23.54
CA PHE A 120 30.92 6.54 24.66
C PHE A 120 30.75 5.18 25.36
N GLU A 121 30.53 5.23 26.67
CA GLU A 121 30.29 4.06 27.53
C GLU A 121 29.00 3.29 27.15
N ASN A 122 28.74 2.17 27.83
CA ASN A 122 27.63 1.24 27.57
C ASN A 122 27.72 0.64 26.15
N PRO A 123 28.64 -0.30 25.89
CA PRO A 123 28.88 -0.83 24.55
C PRO A 123 27.63 -1.51 23.98
N LEU A 124 27.33 -1.23 22.71
CA LEU A 124 26.31 -1.90 21.89
C LEU A 124 26.90 -3.12 21.15
N LEU A 125 28.21 -3.34 21.29
CA LEU A 125 28.94 -4.51 20.83
C LEU A 125 29.52 -5.26 22.04
N PRO A 126 28.73 -6.12 22.73
CA PRO A 126 29.21 -6.87 23.88
C PRO A 126 30.31 -7.86 23.51
N SER A 127 31.28 -8.04 24.42
CA SER A 127 32.36 -9.00 24.22
C SER A 127 31.83 -10.43 24.05
N GLY A 128 32.32 -11.14 23.04
CA GLY A 128 31.89 -12.49 22.68
C GLY A 128 30.74 -12.57 21.68
N LEU A 129 30.09 -11.44 21.35
CA LEU A 129 29.02 -11.36 20.34
C LEU A 129 29.44 -10.60 19.08
N GLU A 130 30.71 -10.20 18.95
CA GLU A 130 31.17 -9.28 17.91
C GLU A 130 30.89 -9.83 16.50
N LYS A 131 31.12 -11.13 16.30
CA LYS A 131 30.89 -11.80 15.03
C LYS A 131 29.41 -11.87 14.67
N ASP A 132 28.56 -12.24 15.62
CA ASP A 132 27.12 -12.38 15.41
C ASP A 132 26.47 -11.02 15.15
N VAL A 133 26.87 -10.00 15.92
CA VAL A 133 26.45 -8.61 15.71
C VAL A 133 26.87 -8.14 14.33
N ALA A 134 28.13 -8.32 13.93
CA ALA A 134 28.61 -7.89 12.62
C ALA A 134 27.87 -8.59 11.47
N GLN A 135 27.62 -9.89 11.58
CA GLN A 135 26.90 -10.67 10.58
C GLN A 135 25.46 -10.15 10.40
N TRP A 136 24.72 -9.99 11.50
CA TRP A 136 23.34 -9.52 11.44
C TRP A 136 23.22 -8.05 11.04
N VAL A 137 24.12 -7.18 11.50
CA VAL A 137 24.16 -5.78 11.07
C VAL A 137 24.40 -5.69 9.56
N SER A 138 25.33 -6.47 9.01
CA SER A 138 25.55 -6.51 7.56
C SER A 138 24.31 -7.01 6.82
N TYR A 139 23.69 -8.10 7.27
CA TYR A 139 22.45 -8.60 6.68
C TYR A 139 21.35 -7.52 6.68
N ILE A 140 21.11 -6.88 7.82
CA ILE A 140 20.05 -5.88 7.95
C ILE A 140 20.35 -4.65 7.09
N ARG A 141 21.57 -4.15 7.11
CA ARG A 141 21.98 -2.97 6.33
C ARG A 141 21.92 -3.23 4.83
N ASP A 142 22.49 -4.35 4.40
CA ASP A 142 22.76 -4.61 2.98
C ASP A 142 21.59 -5.33 2.28
N ILE A 143 20.70 -5.98 3.03
CA ILE A 143 19.57 -6.74 2.49
C ILE A 143 18.24 -6.19 3.00
N PHE A 144 17.92 -6.36 4.30
CA PHE A 144 16.57 -6.05 4.79
C PHE A 144 16.18 -4.58 4.61
N SER A 145 17.11 -3.65 4.88
CA SER A 145 16.86 -2.21 4.72
C SER A 145 16.50 -1.87 3.28
N ASN A 146 17.26 -2.41 2.32
CA ASN A 146 17.04 -2.20 0.88
C ASN A 146 15.71 -2.83 0.43
N VAL A 147 15.34 -4.00 0.95
CA VAL A 147 14.06 -4.65 0.65
C VAL A 147 12.87 -3.80 1.14
N ILE A 148 12.97 -3.20 2.33
CA ILE A 148 11.94 -2.28 2.83
C ILE A 148 11.87 -1.01 1.97
N GLU A 149 13.00 -0.42 1.61
CA GLU A 149 13.03 0.77 0.75
C GLU A 149 12.44 0.50 -0.63
N ASP A 150 12.80 -0.61 -1.25
CA ASP A 150 12.21 -1.08 -2.50
C ASP A 150 10.68 -1.23 -2.36
N ALA A 151 10.20 -1.87 -1.29
CA ALA A 151 8.76 -2.00 -1.05
C ALA A 151 8.04 -0.64 -0.90
N LEU A 152 8.73 0.36 -0.34
CA LEU A 152 8.20 1.71 -0.13
C LEU A 152 8.20 2.58 -1.39
N HIS A 153 9.25 2.47 -2.21
CA HIS A 153 9.56 3.45 -3.24
C HIS A 153 9.48 2.91 -4.67
N ASN A 154 9.54 1.60 -4.86
CA ASN A 154 9.44 1.02 -6.18
C ASN A 154 8.00 1.21 -6.72
N GLY A 155 7.89 2.04 -7.76
CA GLY A 155 6.64 2.40 -8.42
C GLY A 155 6.32 1.54 -9.64
N ASP A 156 7.19 0.58 -9.99
CA ASP A 156 6.95 -0.35 -11.09
C ASP A 156 5.71 -1.22 -10.77
N PRO A 157 4.65 -1.15 -11.58
CA PRO A 157 3.45 -1.93 -11.34
C PRO A 157 3.67 -3.45 -11.51
N TYR A 158 4.72 -3.88 -12.21
CA TYR A 158 5.06 -5.30 -12.39
C TYR A 158 5.91 -5.87 -11.25
N ALA A 159 6.51 -5.02 -10.41
CA ALA A 159 7.43 -5.47 -9.38
C ALA A 159 6.73 -6.09 -8.15
N GLN A 160 5.39 -5.94 -8.02
CA GLN A 160 4.64 -6.26 -6.78
C GLN A 160 4.92 -7.67 -6.26
N ASP A 161 4.78 -8.70 -7.09
CA ASP A 161 4.96 -10.10 -6.68
C ASP A 161 6.41 -10.38 -6.24
N SER A 162 7.40 -9.83 -6.97
CA SER A 162 8.81 -9.98 -6.62
C SER A 162 9.19 -9.22 -5.35
N LEU A 163 8.58 -8.06 -5.10
CA LEU A 163 8.75 -7.28 -3.88
C LEU A 163 8.18 -8.03 -2.67
N GLU A 164 6.97 -8.59 -2.80
CA GLU A 164 6.33 -9.38 -1.75
C GLU A 164 7.16 -10.62 -1.41
N ALA A 165 7.63 -11.35 -2.43
CA ALA A 165 8.46 -12.54 -2.25
C ALA A 165 9.78 -12.23 -1.53
N ARG A 166 10.53 -11.22 -2.00
CA ARG A 166 11.79 -10.79 -1.36
C ARG A 166 11.59 -10.31 0.08
N LEU A 167 10.51 -9.57 0.33
CA LEU A 167 10.16 -9.13 1.68
C LEU A 167 9.83 -10.31 2.58
N ASN A 168 9.00 -11.25 2.13
CA ASN A 168 8.64 -12.43 2.91
C ASN A 168 9.87 -13.31 3.23
N GLU A 169 10.79 -13.50 2.27
CA GLU A 169 12.06 -14.19 2.50
C GLU A 169 12.92 -13.48 3.54
N SER A 170 13.03 -12.15 3.47
CA SER A 170 13.83 -11.40 4.43
C SER A 170 13.21 -11.40 5.84
N LEU A 171 11.88 -11.32 5.94
CA LEU A 171 11.16 -11.46 7.20
C LEU A 171 11.33 -12.87 7.79
N ALA A 172 11.30 -13.92 6.96
CA ALA A 172 11.56 -15.29 7.42
C ALA A 172 12.97 -15.42 8.01
N CYS A 173 13.99 -14.89 7.33
CA CYS A 173 15.37 -14.92 7.81
C CYS A 173 15.52 -14.21 9.17
N LEU A 174 14.83 -13.09 9.37
CA LEU A 174 14.81 -12.40 10.68
C LEU A 174 14.09 -13.21 11.77
N ASP A 175 13.00 -13.90 11.43
CA ASP A 175 12.30 -14.79 12.39
C ASP A 175 13.18 -15.97 12.81
N ASP A 176 13.90 -16.59 11.87
CA ASP A 176 14.89 -17.64 12.12
C ASP A 176 16.05 -17.13 13.00
N GLY A 177 16.52 -15.91 12.74
CA GLY A 177 17.55 -15.27 13.57
C GLY A 177 17.11 -15.07 15.02
N LEU A 178 15.86 -14.63 15.21
CA LEU A 178 15.25 -14.49 16.53
C LEU A 178 15.05 -15.84 17.24
N GLU A 179 14.84 -16.93 16.50
CA GLU A 179 14.68 -18.26 17.08
C GLU A 179 15.90 -18.70 17.90
N LEU A 180 17.10 -18.34 17.47
CA LEU A 180 18.33 -18.74 18.15
C LEU A 180 18.41 -18.21 19.59
N HIS A 181 17.84 -17.03 19.87
CA HIS A 181 18.03 -16.33 21.14
C HIS A 181 16.72 -15.96 21.87
N HIS A 182 15.54 -16.26 21.32
CA HIS A 182 14.24 -15.84 21.89
C HIS A 182 14.00 -16.28 23.35
N LYS A 183 14.64 -17.35 23.82
CA LYS A 183 14.52 -17.84 25.20
C LYS A 183 15.36 -17.03 26.19
N GLU A 184 16.35 -16.29 25.69
CA GLU A 184 17.35 -15.59 26.50
C GLU A 184 16.93 -14.14 26.80
N GLY A 185 16.06 -13.56 25.98
CA GLY A 185 15.51 -12.24 26.23
C GLY A 185 14.68 -11.69 25.07
N LYS A 186 14.32 -10.40 25.18
CA LYS A 186 13.40 -9.71 24.28
C LYS A 186 14.07 -8.98 23.12
N HIS A 187 15.41 -8.91 23.12
CA HIS A 187 16.20 -8.26 22.08
C HIS A 187 16.58 -9.27 21.01
N PHE A 188 17.14 -8.80 19.88
CA PHE A 188 17.37 -9.68 18.73
C PHE A 188 18.33 -10.83 19.07
N LEU A 189 19.42 -10.51 19.78
CA LEU A 189 20.39 -11.49 20.31
C LEU A 189 20.11 -11.84 21.79
N GLY A 190 18.83 -11.90 22.17
CA GLY A 190 18.41 -12.37 23.48
C GLY A 190 18.35 -11.26 24.54
N SER A 191 19.22 -11.34 25.55
CA SER A 191 19.15 -10.45 26.73
C SER A 191 19.80 -9.09 26.55
N ASN A 192 20.73 -8.95 25.60
CA ASN A 192 21.47 -7.73 25.35
C ASN A 192 20.85 -6.92 24.22
N PHE A 193 20.65 -5.63 24.42
CA PHE A 193 20.37 -4.70 23.32
C PHE A 193 21.68 -4.38 22.61
N THR A 194 21.75 -4.61 21.29
CA THR A 194 22.99 -4.50 20.52
C THR A 194 22.82 -3.61 19.29
N LEU A 195 23.90 -3.41 18.52
CA LEU A 195 23.82 -2.77 17.21
C LEU A 195 22.83 -3.47 16.26
N VAL A 196 22.54 -4.76 16.44
CA VAL A 196 21.53 -5.46 15.62
C VAL A 196 20.16 -4.81 15.79
N ASP A 197 19.75 -4.54 17.04
CA ASP A 197 18.49 -3.87 17.35
C ASP A 197 18.48 -2.43 16.81
N VAL A 198 19.60 -1.70 16.93
CA VAL A 198 19.76 -0.34 16.38
C VAL A 198 19.48 -0.32 14.88
N TYR A 199 20.00 -1.30 14.13
CA TYR A 199 19.84 -1.34 12.68
C TYR A 199 18.44 -1.81 12.24
N LEU A 200 17.87 -2.79 12.97
CA LEU A 200 16.60 -3.44 12.63
C LEU A 200 15.38 -2.58 12.94
N ILE A 201 15.31 -2.01 14.15
CA ILE A 201 14.12 -1.35 14.70
C ILE A 201 13.54 -0.30 13.74
N PRO A 202 14.32 0.65 13.19
CA PRO A 202 13.79 1.67 12.29
C PRO A 202 13.09 1.10 11.07
N PHE A 203 13.70 0.11 10.40
CA PHE A 203 13.17 -0.47 9.17
C PHE A 203 12.01 -1.44 9.43
N LEU A 204 12.08 -2.23 10.50
CA LEU A 204 10.97 -3.10 10.89
C LEU A 204 9.72 -2.29 11.29
N SER A 205 9.91 -1.09 11.84
CA SER A 205 8.79 -0.19 12.14
C SER A 205 8.07 0.35 10.90
N LEU A 206 8.73 0.35 9.74
CA LEU A 206 8.12 0.76 8.47
C LEU A 206 7.20 -0.31 7.87
N MET A 207 7.15 -1.52 8.42
CA MET A 207 6.23 -2.57 7.96
C MET A 207 4.77 -2.12 8.01
N ASP A 208 4.36 -1.32 9.00
CA ASP A 208 2.98 -0.81 9.07
C ASP A 208 2.66 0.12 7.90
N LEU A 209 3.66 0.86 7.41
CA LEU A 209 3.53 1.65 6.20
C LEU A 209 3.51 0.76 4.97
N VAL A 210 4.41 -0.23 4.86
CA VAL A 210 4.43 -1.19 3.75
C VAL A 210 3.06 -1.89 3.62
N THR A 211 2.48 -2.37 4.72
CA THR A 211 1.12 -2.92 4.75
C THR A 211 0.10 -1.89 4.26
N TYR A 212 0.21 -0.64 4.68
CA TYR A 212 -0.69 0.41 4.22
C TYR A 212 -0.59 0.66 2.71
N ILE A 213 0.62 0.76 2.13
CA ILE A 213 0.82 1.17 0.72
C ILE A 213 0.85 0.02 -0.29
N ARG A 214 1.12 -1.22 0.16
CA ARG A 214 1.28 -2.42 -0.68
C ARG A 214 0.44 -3.61 -0.20
N GLY A 215 -0.12 -3.56 1.01
CA GLY A 215 -0.84 -4.70 1.58
C GLY A 215 0.03 -5.88 1.97
N PHE A 216 1.36 -5.76 1.94
CA PHE A 216 2.25 -6.82 2.41
C PHE A 216 2.23 -6.85 3.94
N GLU A 217 2.04 -8.03 4.50
CA GLU A 217 1.93 -8.25 5.94
C GLU A 217 3.04 -9.19 6.40
N ILE A 218 3.42 -9.09 7.69
CA ILE A 218 4.27 -10.10 8.30
C ILE A 218 3.45 -11.39 8.36
N ASN A 219 3.96 -12.47 7.77
CA ASN A 219 3.26 -13.75 7.79
C ASN A 219 2.97 -14.16 9.24
N SER A 220 1.73 -14.58 9.51
CA SER A 220 1.30 -15.08 10.82
C SER A 220 2.15 -16.23 11.38
N SER A 221 2.87 -16.97 10.54
CA SER A 221 3.82 -18.00 10.98
C SER A 221 5.09 -17.42 11.63
N PHE A 222 5.47 -16.18 11.30
CA PHE A 222 6.64 -15.48 11.86
C PHE A 222 6.32 -14.88 13.23
N THR A 223 6.00 -15.77 14.16
CA THR A 223 5.49 -15.41 15.49
C THR A 223 6.54 -14.69 16.34
N ARG A 224 7.84 -14.97 16.13
CA ARG A 224 8.94 -14.41 16.92
C ARG A 224 9.21 -12.98 16.48
N LEU A 225 9.25 -12.75 15.17
CA LEU A 225 9.36 -11.43 14.58
C LEU A 225 8.17 -10.56 14.94
N SER A 226 6.95 -11.13 14.93
CA SER A 226 5.74 -10.42 15.36
C SER A 226 5.80 -10.03 16.85
N ALA A 227 6.29 -10.94 17.70
CA ALA A 227 6.50 -10.66 19.13
C ALA A 227 7.59 -9.59 19.34
N TYR A 228 8.70 -9.67 18.61
CA TYR A 228 9.77 -8.67 18.64
C TYR A 228 9.26 -7.29 18.22
N LYS A 229 8.56 -7.20 17.07
CA LYS A 229 7.96 -5.95 16.58
C LYS A 229 7.02 -5.33 17.62
N SER A 230 6.23 -6.15 18.30
CA SER A 230 5.35 -5.68 19.37
C SER A 230 6.13 -5.18 20.60
N ALA A 231 7.23 -5.87 20.95
CA ALA A 231 8.07 -5.52 22.09
C ALA A 231 8.90 -4.24 21.87
N MET A 232 9.23 -3.88 20.62
CA MET A 232 10.02 -2.68 20.29
C MET A 232 9.47 -1.41 20.96
N CYS A 233 8.15 -1.24 21.00
CA CYS A 233 7.48 -0.08 21.61
C CYS A 233 7.72 0.04 23.13
N THR A 234 8.23 -1.01 23.78
CA THR A 234 8.60 -1.03 25.20
C THR A 234 10.06 -0.66 25.44
N PHE A 235 10.89 -0.58 24.40
CA PHE A 235 12.31 -0.27 24.55
C PHE A 235 12.49 1.21 24.86
N LYS A 236 13.23 1.50 25.93
CA LYS A 236 13.47 2.87 26.45
C LYS A 236 14.09 3.80 25.38
N CYS A 237 14.89 3.25 24.48
CA CYS A 237 15.58 3.97 23.41
C CYS A 237 14.72 4.17 22.16
N TYR A 238 13.71 3.33 21.92
CA TYR A 238 12.84 3.45 20.75
C TYR A 238 11.60 4.32 21.00
N LYS A 239 10.95 4.15 22.15
CA LYS A 239 9.71 4.88 22.49
C LYS A 239 9.79 6.41 22.28
N PRO A 240 10.89 7.11 22.64
CA PRO A 240 11.00 8.57 22.43
C PRO A 240 11.23 8.97 20.96
N VAL A 241 11.63 8.03 20.11
CA VAL A 241 11.98 8.29 18.70
C VAL A 241 10.96 7.70 17.74
N GLN A 242 9.96 6.97 18.24
CA GLN A 242 8.90 6.36 17.46
C GLN A 242 8.14 7.42 16.67
N MET A 243 7.91 7.13 15.40
CA MET A 243 7.10 7.98 14.52
C MET A 243 5.66 7.51 14.54
N GLY A 244 4.73 8.45 14.70
CA GLY A 244 3.30 8.17 14.61
C GLY A 244 2.93 7.75 13.19
N THR A 245 2.20 6.65 13.05
CA THR A 245 1.79 6.07 11.77
C THR A 245 1.08 7.07 10.86
N ASP A 246 0.31 8.00 11.41
CA ASP A 246 -0.40 9.03 10.63
C ASP A 246 0.52 10.08 10.00
N LEU A 247 1.58 10.46 10.71
CA LEU A 247 2.60 11.38 10.19
C LEU A 247 3.39 10.70 9.06
N THR A 248 3.77 9.44 9.27
CA THR A 248 4.49 8.63 8.28
C THR A 248 3.65 8.38 7.02
N LYS A 249 2.35 8.06 7.19
CA LYS A 249 1.39 7.95 6.07
C LYS A 249 1.34 9.25 5.27
N THR A 250 1.16 10.38 5.93
CA THR A 250 1.00 11.68 5.26
C THR A 250 2.21 12.02 4.37
N ILE A 251 3.42 11.70 4.81
CA ILE A 251 4.66 12.09 4.14
C ILE A 251 5.01 11.13 3.00
N LEU A 252 4.93 9.82 3.20
CA LEU A 252 5.36 8.82 2.22
C LEU A 252 4.29 8.43 1.19
N VAL A 253 2.99 8.55 1.52
CA VAL A 253 1.90 8.36 0.55
C VAL A 253 1.98 9.38 -0.57
N GLN A 254 2.38 10.61 -0.25
CA GLN A 254 2.46 11.73 -1.19
C GLN A 254 3.55 11.54 -2.26
N SER A 255 4.57 10.70 -2.01
CA SER A 255 5.65 10.43 -2.97
C SER A 255 5.45 9.18 -3.81
N SER A 256 4.93 8.08 -3.24
CA SER A 256 4.87 6.77 -3.92
C SER A 256 3.52 6.46 -4.58
N ILE A 257 2.42 7.09 -4.15
CA ILE A 257 1.07 6.84 -4.69
C ILE A 257 0.59 7.99 -5.58
N ASP A 258 0.94 9.23 -5.24
CA ASP A 258 0.54 10.42 -5.99
C ASP A 258 1.42 10.67 -7.25
N LYS A 259 2.40 9.82 -7.56
CA LYS A 259 3.23 9.90 -8.78
C LYS A 259 3.67 8.50 -9.26
N PRO A 260 2.76 7.65 -9.75
CA PRO A 260 3.12 6.34 -10.31
C PRO A 260 4.03 6.51 -11.53
N SER A 261 5.00 5.61 -11.70
CA SER A 261 5.93 5.64 -12.85
C SER A 261 5.24 5.27 -14.17
N GLN A 262 4.25 4.38 -14.13
CA GLN A 262 3.49 3.95 -15.32
C GLN A 262 1.98 4.00 -15.02
N PRO A 263 1.35 5.19 -14.99
CA PRO A 263 -0.03 5.33 -14.53
C PRO A 263 -1.05 4.62 -15.41
N MET A 264 -0.84 4.53 -16.73
CA MET A 264 -1.77 3.82 -17.62
C MET A 264 -1.68 2.31 -17.46
N VAL A 265 -0.45 1.79 -17.37
CA VAL A 265 -0.21 0.37 -17.12
C VAL A 265 -0.79 -0.03 -15.76
N GLY A 266 -0.53 0.77 -14.72
CA GLY A 266 -1.12 0.57 -13.40
C GLY A 266 -2.66 0.60 -13.42
N LEU A 267 -3.27 1.49 -14.22
CA LEU A 267 -4.73 1.54 -14.37
C LEU A 267 -5.29 0.23 -14.97
N ALA A 268 -4.72 -0.23 -16.08
CA ALA A 268 -5.14 -1.45 -16.76
C ALA A 268 -4.98 -2.68 -15.84
N LEU A 269 -3.80 -2.86 -15.23
CA LEU A 269 -3.54 -3.95 -14.29
C LEU A 269 -4.53 -4.00 -13.11
N LEU A 270 -4.90 -2.84 -12.55
CA LEU A 270 -5.91 -2.78 -11.49
C LEU A 270 -7.30 -3.13 -12.02
N GLN A 271 -7.67 -2.73 -13.24
CA GLN A 271 -8.92 -3.16 -13.87
C GLN A 271 -8.95 -4.67 -14.10
N HIS A 272 -7.85 -5.27 -14.60
CA HIS A 272 -7.73 -6.71 -14.81
C HIS A 272 -7.94 -7.46 -13.50
N LYS A 273 -7.23 -7.06 -12.43
CA LYS A 273 -7.37 -7.65 -11.09
C LYS A 273 -8.82 -7.64 -10.61
N SER A 274 -9.50 -6.50 -10.73
CA SER A 274 -10.89 -6.36 -10.34
C SER A 274 -11.82 -7.26 -11.16
N ILE A 275 -11.67 -7.25 -12.49
CA ILE A 275 -12.48 -8.07 -13.41
C ILE A 275 -12.30 -9.56 -13.11
N ILE A 276 -11.06 -10.03 -12.96
CA ILE A 276 -10.76 -11.42 -12.62
C ILE A 276 -11.33 -11.80 -11.25
N TRP A 277 -11.29 -10.90 -10.27
CA TRP A 277 -11.90 -11.14 -8.97
C TRP A 277 -13.42 -11.35 -9.09
N HIS A 278 -14.11 -10.48 -9.84
CA HIS A 278 -15.56 -10.59 -10.06
C HIS A 278 -15.93 -11.82 -10.88
N LEU A 279 -15.14 -12.15 -11.90
CA LEU A 279 -15.35 -13.32 -12.74
C LEU A 279 -15.19 -14.61 -11.93
N LYS A 280 -14.15 -14.72 -11.09
CA LYS A 280 -13.99 -15.83 -10.12
C LYS A 280 -15.17 -15.94 -9.15
N ALA A 281 -15.61 -14.81 -8.61
CA ALA A 281 -16.79 -14.79 -7.72
C ALA A 281 -18.04 -15.27 -8.45
N PHE A 282 -18.21 -14.90 -9.71
CA PHE A 282 -19.32 -15.34 -10.55
C PHE A 282 -19.26 -16.83 -10.89
N VAL A 283 -18.09 -17.36 -11.27
CA VAL A 283 -17.85 -18.80 -11.52
C VAL A 283 -18.19 -19.60 -10.27
N LYS A 284 -17.71 -19.17 -9.10
CA LYS A 284 -18.02 -19.79 -7.81
C LYS A 284 -19.52 -19.79 -7.55
N LEU A 285 -20.21 -18.67 -7.77
CA LEU A 285 -21.65 -18.55 -7.59
C LEU A 285 -22.44 -19.52 -8.50
N VAL A 286 -22.07 -19.63 -9.77
CA VAL A 286 -22.73 -20.54 -10.72
C VAL A 286 -22.47 -22.00 -10.34
N LYS A 287 -21.24 -22.35 -9.94
CA LYS A 287 -20.90 -23.71 -9.45
C LYS A 287 -21.64 -24.07 -8.16
N GLU A 288 -21.82 -23.13 -7.25
CA GLU A 288 -22.68 -23.32 -6.07
C GLU A 288 -24.12 -23.66 -6.49
N PHE A 289 -24.67 -22.95 -7.49
CA PHE A 289 -26.02 -23.25 -7.98
C PHE A 289 -26.12 -24.62 -8.65
N ASP A 290 -25.14 -25.00 -9.47
CA ASP A 290 -25.08 -26.32 -10.08
C ASP A 290 -24.98 -27.44 -9.02
N GLY A 291 -24.10 -27.29 -8.03
CA GLY A 291 -23.93 -28.24 -6.93
C GLY A 291 -25.19 -28.43 -6.09
N ILE A 292 -25.85 -27.33 -5.71
CA ILE A 292 -27.13 -27.37 -4.97
C ILE A 292 -28.21 -28.08 -5.80
N ASN A 293 -28.26 -27.81 -7.10
CA ASN A 293 -29.28 -28.34 -7.99
C ASN A 293 -29.11 -29.86 -8.27
N ARG A 294 -27.89 -30.39 -8.12
CA ARG A 294 -27.58 -31.83 -8.14
C ARG A 294 -27.92 -32.56 -6.84
N SER A 295 -28.14 -31.83 -5.74
CA SER A 295 -28.49 -32.45 -4.45
C SER A 295 -29.90 -33.07 -4.48
N PRO A 296 -30.08 -34.34 -4.06
CA PRO A 296 -31.37 -35.03 -4.07
C PRO A 296 -32.32 -34.54 -2.95
N SER A 297 -31.82 -33.86 -1.92
CA SER A 297 -32.64 -33.35 -0.82
C SER A 297 -32.37 -31.85 -0.57
N MET A 298 -33.30 -31.01 -1.03
CA MET A 298 -33.39 -29.61 -0.60
C MET A 298 -34.68 -29.41 0.18
N ASP A 299 -34.57 -28.88 1.40
CA ASP A 299 -35.75 -28.47 2.16
C ASP A 299 -36.41 -27.21 1.55
N SER A 300 -37.60 -26.86 2.05
CA SER A 300 -38.40 -25.73 1.56
C SER A 300 -37.71 -24.37 1.74
N MET A 301 -36.96 -24.20 2.84
CA MET A 301 -36.27 -22.96 3.17
C MET A 301 -35.04 -22.78 2.28
N GLN A 302 -34.22 -23.81 2.13
CA GLN A 302 -33.07 -23.85 1.23
C GLN A 302 -33.51 -23.58 -0.22
N ARG A 303 -34.63 -24.14 -0.66
CA ARG A 303 -35.20 -23.90 -2.00
C ARG A 303 -35.58 -22.43 -2.17
N THR A 304 -36.23 -21.82 -1.18
CA THR A 304 -36.64 -20.41 -1.23
C THR A 304 -35.41 -19.48 -1.30
N VAL A 305 -34.38 -19.76 -0.51
CA VAL A 305 -33.11 -19.02 -0.54
C VAL A 305 -32.41 -19.18 -1.89
N PHE A 306 -32.32 -20.41 -2.41
CA PHE A 306 -31.75 -20.69 -3.73
C PHE A 306 -32.44 -19.88 -4.83
N VAL A 307 -33.77 -19.92 -4.90
CA VAL A 307 -34.55 -19.19 -5.92
C VAL A 307 -34.30 -17.68 -5.82
N THR A 308 -34.26 -17.15 -4.60
CA THR A 308 -34.03 -15.73 -4.37
C THR A 308 -32.63 -15.31 -4.82
N ARG A 309 -31.61 -16.14 -4.57
CA ARG A 309 -30.24 -15.90 -5.04
C ARG A 309 -30.12 -16.05 -6.56
N LEU A 310 -30.75 -17.07 -7.14
CA LEU A 310 -30.73 -17.34 -8.59
C LEU A 310 -31.32 -16.17 -9.40
N LYS A 311 -32.39 -15.53 -8.90
CA LYS A 311 -32.97 -14.32 -9.51
C LYS A 311 -32.01 -13.13 -9.61
N LYS A 312 -30.92 -13.12 -8.83
CA LYS A 312 -29.89 -12.07 -8.90
C LYS A 312 -28.86 -12.34 -10.01
N LEU A 313 -28.78 -13.56 -10.53
CA LEU A 313 -27.77 -13.98 -11.51
C LEU A 313 -27.69 -13.07 -12.76
N PRO A 314 -28.82 -12.67 -13.39
CA PRO A 314 -28.76 -11.75 -14.54
C PRO A 314 -28.17 -10.38 -14.19
N LYS A 315 -28.47 -9.86 -12.99
CA LYS A 315 -27.95 -8.57 -12.52
C LYS A 315 -26.45 -8.63 -12.25
N VAL A 316 -25.98 -9.70 -11.59
CA VAL A 316 -24.56 -9.89 -11.28
C VAL A 316 -23.76 -10.04 -12.58
N TYR A 317 -24.19 -10.92 -13.48
CA TYR A 317 -23.52 -11.10 -14.76
C TYR A 317 -23.56 -9.84 -15.63
N GLY A 318 -24.69 -9.12 -15.63
CA GLY A 318 -24.86 -7.88 -16.37
C GLY A 318 -23.82 -6.82 -16.00
N ARG A 319 -23.53 -6.65 -14.70
CA ARG A 319 -22.49 -5.72 -14.21
C ARG A 319 -21.08 -6.14 -14.61
N LEU A 320 -20.78 -7.44 -14.52
CA LEU A 320 -19.48 -7.98 -14.93
C LEU A 320 -19.22 -7.74 -16.42
N VAL A 321 -20.20 -8.05 -17.27
CA VAL A 321 -20.09 -7.81 -18.72
C VAL A 321 -19.96 -6.31 -19.03
N GLU A 322 -20.67 -5.46 -18.31
CA GLU A 322 -20.52 -4.01 -18.46
C GLU A 322 -19.12 -3.50 -18.11
N LEU A 323 -18.52 -4.04 -17.05
CA LEU A 323 -17.16 -3.70 -16.65
C LEU A 323 -16.13 -4.18 -17.68
N LEU A 324 -16.28 -5.40 -18.19
CA LEU A 324 -15.46 -5.96 -19.28
C LEU A 324 -15.54 -5.09 -20.54
N LEU A 325 -16.75 -4.70 -20.96
CA LEU A 325 -16.95 -3.88 -22.15
C LEU A 325 -16.42 -2.45 -21.98
N GLU A 326 -16.56 -1.85 -20.80
CA GLU A 326 -15.97 -0.54 -20.48
C GLU A 326 -14.44 -0.59 -20.62
N HIS A 327 -13.82 -1.64 -20.07
CA HIS A 327 -12.38 -1.83 -20.11
C HIS A 327 -11.89 -2.05 -21.55
N ALA A 328 -12.48 -2.99 -22.29
CA ALA A 328 -12.17 -3.21 -23.70
C ALA A 328 -12.32 -1.93 -24.53
N GLN A 329 -13.37 -1.13 -24.30
CA GLN A 329 -13.56 0.15 -25.00
C GLN A 329 -12.47 1.17 -24.65
N MET A 330 -11.99 1.21 -23.42
CA MET A 330 -10.88 2.06 -23.02
C MET A 330 -9.61 1.67 -23.77
N GLU A 331 -9.32 0.38 -23.87
CA GLU A 331 -8.15 -0.14 -24.58
C GLU A 331 -8.19 0.20 -26.07
N GLU A 332 -9.30 -0.14 -26.72
CA GLU A 332 -9.51 0.12 -28.15
C GLU A 332 -9.41 1.59 -28.53
N ARG A 333 -9.79 2.49 -27.63
CA ARG A 333 -9.86 3.94 -27.93
C ARG A 333 -8.69 4.74 -27.39
N VAL A 334 -7.89 4.17 -26.49
CA VAL A 334 -6.79 4.89 -25.82
C VAL A 334 -5.47 4.13 -25.93
N ILE A 335 -5.44 2.85 -25.58
CA ILE A 335 -4.20 2.07 -25.53
C ILE A 335 -3.80 1.62 -26.94
N PHE A 336 -4.68 0.96 -27.69
CA PHE A 336 -4.35 0.43 -29.02
C PHE A 336 -3.93 1.52 -30.01
N PRO A 337 -4.59 2.70 -30.08
CA PRO A 337 -4.10 3.78 -30.95
C PRO A 337 -2.71 4.30 -30.58
N ALA A 338 -2.32 4.23 -29.29
CA ALA A 338 -0.98 4.58 -28.87
C ALA A 338 0.06 3.52 -29.28
N LEU A 339 -0.34 2.24 -29.31
CA LEU A 339 0.50 1.11 -29.67
C LEU A 339 0.58 0.85 -31.18
N GLU A 340 -0.35 1.35 -31.99
CA GLU A 340 -0.40 1.14 -33.44
C GLU A 340 0.92 1.55 -34.14
N THR A 341 1.58 2.60 -33.62
CA THR A 341 2.89 3.06 -34.13
C THR A 341 4.06 2.14 -33.77
N ALA A 342 3.92 1.32 -32.73
CA ALA A 342 4.96 0.39 -32.27
C ALA A 342 4.73 -1.02 -32.83
N ASP A 343 3.49 -1.50 -32.83
CA ASP A 343 3.11 -2.80 -33.40
C ASP A 343 1.64 -2.81 -33.87
N GLN A 344 1.47 -2.58 -35.18
CA GLN A 344 0.15 -2.63 -35.83
C GLN A 344 -0.43 -4.06 -35.85
N ALA A 345 0.40 -5.09 -36.01
CA ALA A 345 -0.09 -6.47 -36.11
C ALA A 345 -0.65 -6.97 -34.77
N LEU A 346 -0.01 -6.58 -33.67
CA LEU A 346 -0.45 -6.88 -32.32
C LEU A 346 -1.79 -6.22 -31.99
N THR A 347 -1.95 -4.93 -32.30
CA THR A 347 -3.21 -4.20 -32.08
C THR A 347 -4.36 -4.74 -32.94
N GLU A 348 -4.09 -5.14 -34.19
CA GLU A 348 -5.07 -5.84 -35.03
C GLU A 348 -5.47 -7.21 -34.48
N SER A 349 -4.56 -7.93 -33.79
CA SER A 349 -4.87 -9.18 -33.11
C SER A 349 -5.78 -8.95 -31.92
N ALA A 350 -5.41 -8.01 -31.03
CA ALA A 350 -6.20 -7.68 -29.84
C ALA A 350 -7.65 -7.27 -30.19
N LEU A 351 -7.83 -6.46 -31.24
CA LEU A 351 -9.16 -6.10 -31.76
C LEU A 351 -9.97 -7.32 -32.24
N LYS A 352 -9.32 -8.30 -32.87
CA LYS A 352 -9.99 -9.55 -33.26
C LYS A 352 -10.36 -10.38 -32.04
N ASP A 353 -9.56 -10.34 -30.99
CA ASP A 353 -9.82 -11.07 -29.75
C ASP A 353 -11.06 -10.49 -29.05
N HIS A 354 -11.14 -9.15 -28.89
CA HIS A 354 -12.36 -8.47 -28.41
C HIS A 354 -13.60 -8.80 -29.23
N ALA A 355 -13.48 -8.84 -30.57
CA ALA A 355 -14.58 -9.19 -31.45
C ALA A 355 -15.07 -10.64 -31.25
N ARG A 356 -14.17 -11.57 -30.88
CA ARG A 356 -14.52 -12.97 -30.56
C ARG A 356 -15.14 -13.12 -29.18
N ASP A 357 -14.79 -12.27 -28.23
CA ASP A 357 -15.28 -12.35 -26.85
C ASP A 357 -16.74 -11.90 -26.70
N LEU A 358 -17.18 -10.94 -27.52
CA LEU A 358 -18.54 -10.41 -27.47
C LEU A 358 -19.64 -11.48 -27.71
N PRO A 359 -19.57 -12.35 -28.74
CA PRO A 359 -20.48 -13.47 -28.89
C PRO A 359 -20.49 -14.43 -27.69
N VAL A 360 -19.34 -14.69 -27.07
CA VAL A 360 -19.24 -15.57 -25.89
C VAL A 360 -19.99 -14.97 -24.70
N MET A 361 -19.77 -13.68 -24.42
CA MET A 361 -20.49 -12.96 -23.36
C MET A 361 -22.00 -12.93 -23.59
N ASN A 362 -22.43 -12.72 -24.83
CA ASN A 362 -23.84 -12.76 -25.18
C ASN A 362 -24.43 -14.18 -25.05
N GLY A 363 -23.68 -15.21 -25.43
CA GLY A 363 -24.09 -16.61 -25.26
C GLY A 363 -24.37 -16.96 -23.80
N ILE A 364 -23.49 -16.56 -22.88
CA ILE A 364 -23.70 -16.76 -21.43
C ILE A 364 -24.93 -15.98 -20.94
N ARG A 365 -25.14 -14.76 -21.43
CA ARG A 365 -26.34 -13.97 -21.10
C ARG A 365 -27.63 -14.67 -21.54
N GLU A 366 -27.64 -15.26 -22.72
CA GLU A 366 -28.79 -16.02 -23.22
C GLU A 366 -29.00 -17.32 -22.45
N ASP A 367 -27.93 -18.04 -22.06
CA ASP A 367 -28.05 -19.22 -21.19
C ASP A 367 -28.71 -18.85 -19.86
N ILE A 368 -28.29 -17.74 -19.23
CA ILE A 368 -28.88 -17.25 -17.99
C ILE A 368 -30.37 -16.97 -18.17
N LYS A 369 -30.77 -16.29 -19.25
CA LYS A 369 -32.19 -16.04 -19.56
C LYS A 369 -32.95 -17.35 -19.77
N GLY A 370 -32.36 -18.31 -20.48
CA GLY A 370 -32.90 -19.65 -20.69
C GLY A 370 -33.18 -20.34 -19.36
N ILE A 371 -32.19 -20.41 -18.47
CA ILE A 371 -32.33 -20.99 -17.12
C ILE A 371 -33.44 -20.31 -16.33
N MET A 372 -33.56 -18.97 -16.40
CA MET A 372 -34.63 -18.24 -15.71
C MET A 372 -36.03 -18.59 -16.22
N SER A 373 -36.15 -19.06 -17.46
CA SER A 373 -37.42 -19.46 -18.07
C SER A 373 -37.81 -20.93 -17.80
N LEU A 374 -36.85 -21.77 -17.38
CA LEU A 374 -37.07 -23.19 -17.17
C LEU A 374 -37.76 -23.49 -15.82
N ARG A 375 -38.52 -24.59 -15.78
CA ARG A 375 -39.14 -25.07 -14.55
C ARG A 375 -38.08 -25.60 -13.59
N GLN A 376 -37.88 -24.88 -12.49
CA GLN A 376 -36.87 -25.22 -11.49
C GLN A 376 -36.91 -26.68 -11.03
N GLY A 377 -35.74 -27.32 -11.02
CA GLY A 377 -35.53 -28.68 -10.56
C GLY A 377 -35.95 -29.78 -11.54
N ASN A 378 -36.45 -29.44 -12.73
CA ASN A 378 -36.59 -30.43 -13.81
C ASN A 378 -35.22 -30.78 -14.41
N PHE A 379 -35.21 -31.81 -15.26
CA PHE A 379 -33.98 -32.27 -15.94
C PHE A 379 -33.32 -31.14 -16.74
N ASP A 380 -34.08 -30.44 -17.58
CA ASP A 380 -33.57 -29.36 -18.44
C ASP A 380 -32.92 -28.22 -17.65
N HIS A 381 -33.53 -27.81 -16.52
CA HIS A 381 -32.98 -26.79 -15.63
C HIS A 381 -31.67 -27.25 -14.98
N ARG A 382 -31.52 -28.55 -14.71
CA ARG A 382 -30.27 -29.14 -14.20
C ARG A 382 -29.18 -29.16 -15.24
N GLU A 383 -29.49 -29.64 -16.43
CA GLU A 383 -28.55 -29.67 -17.54
C GLU A 383 -28.10 -28.25 -17.91
N ALA A 384 -29.02 -27.30 -18.00
CA ALA A 384 -28.71 -25.92 -18.35
C ALA A 384 -27.79 -25.24 -17.31
N LEU A 385 -27.98 -25.48 -16.01
CA LEU A 385 -27.09 -24.96 -14.97
C LEU A 385 -25.69 -25.59 -15.03
N THR A 386 -25.60 -26.89 -15.29
CA THR A 386 -24.30 -27.57 -15.52
C THR A 386 -23.59 -27.01 -16.74
N ALA A 387 -24.30 -26.80 -17.85
CA ALA A 387 -23.74 -26.24 -19.07
C ALA A 387 -23.25 -24.79 -18.86
N LEU A 388 -24.04 -23.97 -18.16
CA LEU A 388 -23.64 -22.61 -17.78
C LEU A 388 -22.38 -22.63 -16.92
N ALA A 389 -22.28 -23.52 -15.92
CA ALA A 389 -21.11 -23.64 -15.06
C ALA A 389 -19.84 -23.94 -15.87
N GLY A 390 -19.91 -24.90 -16.81
CA GLY A 390 -18.79 -25.23 -17.68
C GLY A 390 -18.42 -24.08 -18.64
N ARG A 391 -19.42 -23.39 -19.21
CA ARG A 391 -19.18 -22.27 -20.13
C ARG A 391 -18.54 -21.07 -19.42
N VAL A 392 -19.01 -20.74 -18.22
CA VAL A 392 -18.48 -19.62 -17.43
C VAL A 392 -17.07 -19.91 -16.91
N GLU A 393 -16.77 -21.16 -16.56
CA GLU A 393 -15.40 -21.59 -16.21
C GLU A 393 -14.45 -21.48 -17.40
N ALA A 394 -14.85 -21.94 -18.59
CA ALA A 394 -14.05 -21.77 -19.80
C ALA A 394 -13.83 -20.28 -20.14
N PHE A 395 -14.85 -19.45 -19.95
CA PHE A 395 -14.75 -18.01 -20.13
C PHE A 395 -13.78 -17.35 -19.13
N GLU A 396 -13.75 -17.79 -17.86
CA GLU A 396 -12.76 -17.33 -16.87
C GLU A 396 -11.33 -17.62 -17.31
N VAL A 397 -11.07 -18.85 -17.77
CA VAL A 397 -9.73 -19.24 -18.26
C VAL A 397 -9.31 -18.35 -19.42
N HIS A 398 -10.20 -18.18 -20.41
CA HIS A 398 -9.93 -17.37 -21.59
C HIS A 398 -9.64 -15.89 -21.25
N VAL A 399 -10.49 -15.25 -20.43
CA VAL A 399 -10.26 -13.84 -20.03
C VAL A 399 -8.95 -13.69 -19.26
N LYS A 400 -8.59 -14.68 -18.44
CA LYS A 400 -7.32 -14.67 -17.71
C LYS A 400 -6.13 -14.79 -18.66
N GLU A 401 -6.20 -15.64 -19.67
CA GLU A 401 -5.15 -15.80 -20.68
C GLU A 401 -5.01 -14.52 -21.51
N HIS A 402 -6.12 -13.92 -21.94
CA HIS A 402 -6.16 -12.62 -22.63
C HIS A 402 -5.40 -11.55 -21.83
N PHE A 403 -5.79 -11.32 -20.57
CA PHE A 403 -5.13 -10.31 -19.74
C PHE A 403 -3.66 -10.63 -19.50
N GLN A 404 -3.28 -11.90 -19.38
CA GLN A 404 -1.86 -12.27 -19.24
C GLN A 404 -1.03 -11.95 -20.49
N GLU A 405 -1.61 -12.07 -21.68
CA GLU A 405 -0.97 -11.68 -22.93
C GLU A 405 -0.82 -10.16 -23.01
N GLU A 406 -1.86 -9.40 -22.67
CA GLU A 406 -1.79 -7.93 -22.62
C GLU A 406 -0.72 -7.44 -21.64
N GLU A 407 -0.72 -8.00 -20.43
CA GLU A 407 0.18 -7.60 -19.35
C GLU A 407 1.65 -7.82 -19.71
N LYS A 408 1.96 -8.88 -20.47
CA LYS A 408 3.31 -9.27 -20.85
C LYS A 408 3.78 -8.68 -22.17
N GLU A 409 2.90 -8.61 -23.16
CA GLU A 409 3.26 -8.30 -24.53
C GLU A 409 2.78 -6.91 -24.96
N GLN A 410 1.59 -6.46 -24.53
CA GLN A 410 0.99 -5.21 -25.03
C GLN A 410 1.32 -3.99 -24.16
N LEU A 411 1.02 -4.05 -22.87
CA LEU A 411 1.18 -2.92 -21.95
C LEU A 411 2.64 -2.43 -21.85
N PRO A 412 3.68 -3.30 -21.81
CA PRO A 412 5.07 -2.85 -21.81
C PRO A 412 5.48 -2.08 -23.07
N LEU A 413 4.80 -2.30 -24.21
CA LEU A 413 5.09 -1.59 -25.45
C LEU A 413 4.72 -0.11 -25.39
N LEU A 414 3.91 0.34 -24.42
CA LEU A 414 3.65 1.79 -24.26
C LEU A 414 4.96 2.55 -24.06
N GLU A 415 5.87 2.02 -23.24
CA GLU A 415 7.17 2.65 -23.03
C GLU A 415 8.05 2.58 -24.27
N ALA A 416 8.05 1.42 -24.97
CA ALA A 416 8.77 1.24 -26.24
C ALA A 416 8.25 2.15 -27.37
N ALA A 417 6.94 2.42 -27.40
CA ALA A 417 6.26 3.37 -28.28
C ALA A 417 6.55 4.85 -27.90
N GLY A 418 7.37 5.07 -26.87
CA GLY A 418 7.77 6.40 -26.42
C GLY A 418 6.76 7.10 -25.52
N PHE A 419 5.80 6.37 -24.93
CA PHE A 419 4.87 6.83 -23.90
C PHE A 419 5.41 6.53 -22.49
N GLY A 420 6.44 7.29 -22.10
CA GLY A 420 6.88 7.33 -20.69
C GLY A 420 5.85 8.02 -19.78
N THR A 421 6.16 8.10 -18.48
CA THR A 421 5.26 8.58 -17.41
C THR A 421 4.48 9.85 -17.75
N SER A 422 5.16 10.87 -18.27
CA SER A 422 4.56 12.19 -18.55
C SER A 422 3.54 12.16 -19.69
N LYS A 423 3.71 11.25 -20.66
CA LYS A 423 2.77 11.07 -21.77
C LYS A 423 1.63 10.11 -21.44
N GLN A 424 1.84 9.18 -20.51
CA GLN A 424 0.76 8.32 -20.00
C GLN A 424 -0.27 9.12 -19.19
N GLN A 425 0.12 10.19 -18.50
CA GLN A 425 -0.84 10.96 -17.68
C GLN A 425 -2.02 11.56 -18.48
N PRO A 426 -1.83 12.21 -19.64
CA PRO A 426 -2.93 12.60 -20.53
C PRO A 426 -3.77 11.41 -21.03
N MET A 427 -3.16 10.24 -21.25
CA MET A 427 -3.90 9.04 -21.63
C MET A 427 -4.86 8.59 -20.52
N VAL A 428 -4.47 8.72 -19.25
CA VAL A 428 -5.36 8.40 -18.11
C VAL A 428 -6.59 9.31 -18.12
N ALA A 429 -6.40 10.60 -18.40
CA ALA A 429 -7.51 11.55 -18.53
C ALA A 429 -8.46 11.12 -19.65
N GLN A 430 -7.90 10.76 -20.81
CA GLN A 430 -8.67 10.28 -21.96
C GLN A 430 -9.41 8.96 -21.65
N ALA A 431 -8.78 8.03 -20.92
CA ALA A 431 -9.39 6.79 -20.48
C ALA A 431 -10.63 7.05 -19.62
N PHE A 432 -10.54 7.92 -18.62
CA PHE A 432 -11.71 8.27 -17.80
C PHE A 432 -12.80 9.04 -18.56
N LEU A 433 -12.45 9.81 -19.60
CA LEU A 433 -13.44 10.43 -20.49
C LEU A 433 -14.17 9.39 -21.33
N VAL A 434 -13.46 8.40 -21.88
CA VAL A 434 -14.06 7.30 -22.65
C VAL A 434 -15.00 6.48 -21.78
N MET A 435 -14.61 6.23 -20.52
CA MET A 435 -15.37 5.40 -19.60
C MET A 435 -16.46 6.17 -18.81
N GLU A 436 -16.55 7.51 -18.89
CA GLU A 436 -17.31 8.36 -17.95
C GLU A 436 -18.76 7.88 -17.67
N ALA A 437 -19.47 7.47 -18.72
CA ALA A 437 -20.89 7.09 -18.64
C ALA A 437 -21.14 5.82 -17.81
N SER A 438 -20.28 4.81 -17.94
CA SER A 438 -20.37 3.55 -17.20
C SER A 438 -19.54 3.59 -15.92
N HIS A 439 -18.42 4.29 -15.92
CA HIS A 439 -17.48 4.28 -14.81
C HIS A 439 -18.05 5.00 -13.60
N SER A 440 -18.80 6.09 -13.84
CA SER A 440 -19.51 6.81 -12.79
C SER A 440 -20.47 5.93 -11.97
N ARG A 441 -21.00 4.83 -12.50
CA ARG A 441 -21.88 3.90 -11.77
C ARG A 441 -21.21 2.58 -11.42
N LEU A 442 -20.22 2.15 -12.20
CA LEU A 442 -19.48 0.91 -11.99
C LEU A 442 -18.31 1.08 -11.01
N LEU A 443 -17.85 2.29 -10.73
CA LEU A 443 -16.71 2.54 -9.84
C LEU A 443 -16.79 1.79 -8.49
N PRO A 444 -17.92 1.79 -7.74
CA PRO A 444 -17.99 1.03 -6.49
C PRO A 444 -17.83 -0.49 -6.71
N TYR A 445 -18.37 -1.00 -7.81
CA TYR A 445 -18.26 -2.40 -8.20
C TYR A 445 -16.82 -2.73 -8.61
N LEU A 446 -16.16 -1.89 -9.42
CA LEU A 446 -14.76 -2.05 -9.77
C LEU A 446 -13.86 -2.07 -8.51
N LEU A 447 -14.06 -1.12 -7.60
CA LEU A 447 -13.24 -1.03 -6.38
C LEU A 447 -13.52 -2.19 -5.39
N GLU A 448 -14.68 -2.83 -5.44
CA GLU A 448 -14.99 -4.02 -4.63
C GLU A 448 -14.05 -5.21 -4.96
N GLY A 449 -13.61 -5.30 -6.22
CA GLY A 449 -12.68 -6.34 -6.66
C GLY A 449 -11.22 -6.10 -6.29
N LEU A 450 -10.91 -5.01 -5.58
CA LEU A 450 -9.55 -4.59 -5.24
C LEU A 450 -9.27 -4.66 -3.74
N LYS A 451 -8.00 -4.94 -3.39
CA LYS A 451 -7.52 -4.84 -2.00
C LYS A 451 -7.47 -3.37 -1.54
N PRO A 452 -7.44 -3.09 -0.23
CA PRO A 452 -7.45 -1.71 0.27
C PRO A 452 -6.36 -0.78 -0.26
N HIS A 453 -5.14 -1.29 -0.46
CA HIS A 453 -4.04 -0.50 -1.04
C HIS A 453 -4.20 -0.31 -2.55
N GLU A 454 -4.79 -1.27 -3.26
CA GLU A 454 -5.12 -1.17 -4.70
C GLU A 454 -6.24 -0.16 -4.93
N VAL A 455 -7.24 -0.09 -4.05
CA VAL A 455 -8.26 0.98 -4.04
C VAL A 455 -7.59 2.35 -3.92
N HIS A 456 -6.61 2.49 -3.03
CA HIS A 456 -5.84 3.73 -2.90
C HIS A 456 -5.10 4.06 -4.20
N GLN A 457 -4.40 3.09 -4.79
CA GLN A 457 -3.67 3.28 -6.04
C GLN A 457 -4.60 3.70 -7.19
N TYR A 458 -5.74 3.02 -7.36
CA TYR A 458 -6.72 3.33 -8.40
C TYR A 458 -7.26 4.75 -8.26
N LEU A 459 -7.69 5.13 -7.06
CA LEU A 459 -8.20 6.47 -6.78
C LEU A 459 -7.09 7.53 -6.86
N GLY A 460 -5.84 7.18 -6.55
CA GLY A 460 -4.66 8.01 -6.74
C GLY A 460 -4.44 8.32 -8.23
N ILE A 461 -4.46 7.31 -9.09
CA ILE A 461 -4.37 7.47 -10.56
C ILE A 461 -5.51 8.35 -11.07
N MET A 462 -6.75 8.12 -10.62
CA MET A 462 -7.90 8.98 -10.95
C MET A 462 -7.65 10.45 -10.59
N LYS A 463 -7.15 10.72 -9.38
CA LYS A 463 -6.86 12.10 -8.91
C LYS A 463 -5.78 12.79 -9.75
N LEU A 464 -4.86 12.02 -10.35
CA LEU A 464 -3.79 12.54 -11.20
C LEU A 464 -4.19 12.80 -12.65
N SER A 465 -5.34 12.29 -13.07
CA SER A 465 -5.87 12.48 -14.43
C SER A 465 -6.23 13.93 -14.77
N THR A 466 -6.26 14.83 -13.77
CA THR A 466 -6.52 16.27 -13.98
C THR A 466 -5.41 17.10 -13.35
N ALA A 467 -4.98 18.17 -14.03
CA ALA A 467 -3.98 19.10 -13.48
C ALA A 467 -4.64 20.20 -12.62
N ASP A 468 -5.89 20.56 -12.93
CA ASP A 468 -6.63 21.66 -12.33
C ASP A 468 -7.25 21.29 -10.97
N ASN A 469 -7.06 22.13 -9.95
CA ASN A 469 -7.55 21.88 -8.59
C ASN A 469 -9.08 21.95 -8.48
N ALA A 470 -9.77 22.77 -9.26
CA ALA A 470 -11.22 22.83 -9.31
C ALA A 470 -11.80 21.56 -9.96
N GLU A 471 -11.16 21.04 -11.02
CA GLU A 471 -11.53 19.77 -11.65
C GLU A 471 -11.33 18.59 -10.70
N LYS A 472 -10.19 18.53 -9.99
CA LYS A 472 -9.92 17.54 -8.93
C LYS A 472 -11.00 17.55 -7.87
N ASN A 473 -11.37 18.72 -7.36
CA ASN A 473 -12.43 18.86 -6.35
C ASN A 473 -13.79 18.42 -6.88
N SER A 474 -14.10 18.71 -8.16
CA SER A 474 -15.31 18.25 -8.81
C SER A 474 -15.35 16.72 -8.92
N MET A 475 -14.25 16.11 -9.36
CA MET A 475 -14.09 14.67 -9.46
C MET A 475 -14.25 13.99 -8.09
N LEU A 476 -13.58 14.49 -7.04
CA LEU A 476 -13.71 13.95 -5.69
C LEU A 476 -15.16 13.99 -5.18
N ARG A 477 -15.91 15.05 -5.50
CA ARG A 477 -17.34 15.12 -5.17
C ARG A 477 -18.16 14.06 -5.91
N ARG A 478 -17.88 13.83 -7.20
CA ARG A 478 -18.54 12.77 -7.99
C ARG A 478 -18.24 11.39 -7.41
N ILE A 479 -16.96 11.10 -7.12
CA ILE A 479 -16.54 9.85 -6.49
C ILE A 479 -17.24 9.66 -5.15
N ALA A 480 -17.23 10.67 -4.27
CA ALA A 480 -17.87 10.60 -2.97
C ALA A 480 -19.39 10.35 -3.08
N HIS A 481 -20.06 10.96 -4.06
CA HIS A 481 -21.47 10.72 -4.33
C HIS A 481 -21.74 9.28 -4.79
N VAL A 482 -20.93 8.77 -5.72
CA VAL A 482 -21.07 7.42 -6.29
C VAL A 482 -20.79 6.32 -5.27
N LEU A 483 -19.80 6.53 -4.39
CA LEU A 483 -19.47 5.62 -3.30
C LEU A 483 -20.50 5.66 -2.16
N ASN A 484 -21.43 6.61 -2.17
CA ASN A 484 -22.47 6.74 -1.16
C ASN A 484 -23.61 5.74 -1.38
N ASN A 485 -23.24 4.47 -1.40
CA ASN A 485 -24.10 3.36 -1.79
C ASN A 485 -24.09 2.29 -0.68
N GLU A 486 -25.26 1.94 -0.16
CA GLU A 486 -25.41 0.90 0.88
C GLU A 486 -24.92 -0.48 0.42
N GLU A 487 -25.02 -0.79 -0.89
CA GLU A 487 -24.53 -2.05 -1.46
C GLU A 487 -23.00 -2.19 -1.34
N PHE A 488 -22.27 -1.06 -1.29
CA PHE A 488 -20.81 -1.02 -1.30
C PHE A 488 -20.24 -0.30 -0.06
N GLU A 489 -20.89 -0.46 1.09
CA GLU A 489 -20.49 0.24 2.34
C GLU A 489 -19.03 -0.04 2.73
N TYR A 490 -18.55 -1.28 2.53
CA TYR A 490 -17.15 -1.64 2.77
C TYR A 490 -16.19 -0.85 1.87
N VAL A 491 -16.48 -0.78 0.58
CA VAL A 491 -15.68 -0.02 -0.40
C VAL A 491 -15.65 1.46 -0.03
N ARG A 492 -16.80 2.03 0.37
CA ARG A 492 -16.89 3.40 0.87
C ARG A 492 -15.99 3.63 2.08
N LYS A 493 -16.00 2.73 3.06
CA LYS A 493 -15.16 2.82 4.26
C LYS A 493 -13.67 2.79 3.90
N VAL A 494 -13.27 1.85 3.05
CA VAL A 494 -11.89 1.75 2.55
C VAL A 494 -11.51 3.03 1.81
N ALA A 495 -12.31 3.50 0.86
CA ALA A 495 -12.01 4.70 0.09
C ALA A 495 -11.88 5.95 0.98
N ILE A 496 -12.72 6.11 2.02
CA ILE A 496 -12.62 7.22 2.97
C ILE A 496 -11.37 7.10 3.84
N ASP A 497 -11.01 5.91 4.30
CA ASP A 497 -9.75 5.67 5.04
C ASP A 497 -8.53 6.07 4.20
N ARG A 498 -8.55 5.73 2.91
CA ARG A 498 -7.44 6.03 1.98
C ARG A 498 -7.42 7.48 1.51
N ILE A 499 -8.59 8.07 1.30
CA ILE A 499 -8.77 9.46 0.84
C ILE A 499 -9.79 10.16 1.75
N PRO A 500 -9.35 10.71 2.91
CA PRO A 500 -10.25 11.32 3.89
C PRO A 500 -11.12 12.46 3.35
N SER A 501 -10.71 13.13 2.26
CA SER A 501 -11.52 14.17 1.60
C SER A 501 -12.83 13.65 1.00
N LEU A 502 -13.03 12.33 0.90
CA LEU A 502 -14.29 11.72 0.44
C LEU A 502 -15.38 11.67 1.53
N GLY A 503 -15.04 11.83 2.81
CA GLY A 503 -15.95 11.59 3.95
C GLY A 503 -17.04 12.64 4.22
N GLY A 504 -17.19 13.68 3.39
CA GLY A 504 -18.03 14.85 3.68
C GLY A 504 -19.53 14.75 3.34
N LEU A 505 -20.02 13.64 2.76
CA LEU A 505 -21.40 13.52 2.29
C LEU A 505 -22.23 12.51 3.13
N PRO A 506 -23.46 12.88 3.57
CA PRO A 506 -24.36 11.96 4.30
C PRO A 506 -24.91 10.85 3.39
N LEU A 507 -25.16 9.67 3.96
CA LEU A 507 -25.70 8.48 3.25
C LEU A 507 -27.03 8.79 2.54
N THR A 508 -27.08 8.52 1.23
CA THR A 508 -28.30 8.55 0.44
C THR A 508 -28.95 7.19 0.54
N SER A 509 -30.01 7.06 1.34
CA SER A 509 -30.87 5.88 1.32
C SER A 509 -31.41 5.70 -0.10
N VAL A 510 -31.32 4.48 -0.65
CA VAL A 510 -31.88 4.13 -1.95
C VAL A 510 -33.34 4.61 -1.99
N GLN A 511 -33.65 5.62 -2.80
CA GLN A 511 -35.01 6.13 -2.93
C GLN A 511 -35.92 5.00 -3.41
N GLY A 512 -36.83 4.58 -2.52
CA GLY A 512 -37.96 3.74 -2.87
C GLY A 512 -38.76 4.39 -4.00
N ARG A 513 -39.28 3.53 -4.87
CA ARG A 513 -40.14 3.84 -6.03
C ARG A 513 -41.04 5.07 -5.79
N PRO A 514 -41.28 5.93 -6.79
CA PRO A 514 -42.30 6.95 -6.70
C PRO A 514 -43.64 6.26 -6.40
N GLY A 515 -44.21 6.53 -5.23
CA GLY A 515 -45.56 6.11 -4.91
C GLY A 515 -46.49 6.74 -5.94
N MET A 516 -47.26 5.91 -6.64
CA MET A 516 -48.40 6.36 -7.42
C MET A 516 -49.30 7.19 -6.50
N ALA A 517 -49.34 8.51 -6.73
CA ALA A 517 -50.43 9.33 -6.26
C ALA A 517 -51.69 8.85 -6.99
N ARG A 518 -52.62 8.26 -6.24
CA ARG A 518 -53.99 8.02 -6.71
C ARG A 518 -54.67 9.38 -6.82
N GLY A 519 -55.02 9.78 -8.04
CA GLY A 519 -56.15 10.63 -8.35
C GLY A 519 -57.35 9.76 -8.70
#